data_AF-A0A0W8DPB0-F1
#
_entry.id   AF-A0A0W8DPB0-F1
#
_cell.length_a   1.000
_cell.length_b   1.000
_cell.length_c   1.000
_cell.angle_alpha   90.00
_cell.angle_beta   90.00
_cell.angle_gamma   90.00
#
_symmetry.space_group_name_H-M   'P 1'
#
loop_
_entity.id
_entity.type
_entity.pdbx_description
1 polymer ?
#
loop_
_entity_poly.entity_id
_entity_poly.type
_entity_poly.pdbx_seq_one_letter_code
_entity_poly.pdbx_strand_id
1 'polypeptide(L)'
;MASLDHPNVLGLTGVAWNTLENLLLIMEYMERGDLQHVLQCQNGAKDASSGNNSIDEFSWASHKAKIARDISCGLQYLHSLKPIVVHRDLKSKNVLIGDKYEAKLSDFGVSRMRRGDETMTSGVGTAYWIAPEVLAGHKYSEKADIYSLGVVLAELDTGELPFFDARTSDGDKMEAIHILSLVVSGELQPSFTLDCPEDVRKLALVCLNPNPDSRPSAKMVLDELNRLLEG
;
A
#
# COMPACT_ATOMS: atom_id res chain seq x y z
N MET A 1 18.94 -2.51 -3.31
CA MET A 1 18.87 -2.02 -1.92
C MET A 1 20.13 -1.26 -1.53
N ALA A 2 21.35 -1.80 -1.73
CA ALA A 2 22.61 -1.15 -1.29
C ALA A 2 22.93 0.25 -1.88
N SER A 3 22.23 0.71 -2.92
CA SER A 3 22.45 2.02 -3.55
C SER A 3 21.26 2.97 -3.42
N LEU A 4 20.23 2.61 -2.64
CA LEU A 4 19.06 3.45 -2.44
C LEU A 4 19.20 4.17 -1.11
N ASP A 5 19.08 5.49 -1.16
CA ASP A 5 19.18 6.35 0.01
C ASP A 5 18.05 7.39 -0.06
N HIS A 6 17.02 7.18 0.77
CA HIS A 6 15.87 8.05 0.83
C HIS A 6 15.14 7.89 2.17
N PRO A 7 14.68 8.98 2.83
CA PRO A 7 14.04 8.90 4.15
C PRO A 7 12.78 8.03 4.20
N ASN A 8 12.08 7.83 3.07
CA ASN A 8 10.87 6.99 2.99
C ASN A 8 11.09 5.65 2.27
N VAL A 9 12.34 5.19 2.17
CA VAL A 9 12.69 3.84 1.69
C VAL A 9 13.54 3.18 2.76
N LEU A 10 13.25 1.92 3.08
CA LEU A 10 13.94 1.22 4.16
C LEU A 10 15.44 1.10 3.87
N GLY A 11 16.27 1.63 4.76
CA GLY A 11 17.71 1.62 4.67
C GLY A 11 18.31 0.23 4.97
N LEU A 12 19.23 -0.22 4.10
CA LEU A 12 20.07 -1.39 4.34
C LEU A 12 21.37 -0.94 5.01
N THR A 13 21.50 -1.24 6.30
CA THR A 13 22.68 -0.90 7.11
C THR A 13 23.86 -1.82 6.83
N GLY A 14 23.60 -3.11 6.57
CA GLY A 14 24.66 -4.08 6.36
C GLY A 14 24.17 -5.43 5.86
N VAL A 15 25.11 -6.27 5.49
CA VAL A 15 24.86 -7.65 5.08
C VAL A 15 25.84 -8.53 5.85
N ALA A 16 25.33 -9.60 6.47
CA ALA A 16 26.15 -10.62 7.09
C ALA A 16 25.93 -11.94 6.35
N TRP A 17 27.01 -12.64 6.01
CA TRP A 17 26.90 -13.95 5.37
C TRP A 17 28.02 -14.88 5.81
N ASN A 18 27.72 -16.17 5.89
CA ASN A 18 28.72 -17.23 6.06
C ASN A 18 28.74 -18.19 4.87
N THR A 19 27.56 -18.46 4.30
CA THR A 19 27.34 -19.19 3.04
C THR A 19 26.23 -18.48 2.26
N LEU A 20 26.04 -18.80 0.97
CA LEU A 20 24.91 -18.25 0.18
C LEU A 20 23.54 -18.60 0.77
N GLU A 21 23.46 -19.69 1.55
CA GLU A 21 22.25 -20.13 2.27
C GLU A 21 22.03 -19.37 3.59
N ASN A 22 23.08 -18.73 4.11
CA ASN A 22 23.04 -17.98 5.37
C ASN A 22 23.33 -16.50 5.11
N LEU A 23 22.48 -15.88 4.27
CA LEU A 23 22.51 -14.45 3.99
C LEU A 23 21.55 -13.72 4.93
N LEU A 24 22.08 -12.79 5.72
CA LEU A 24 21.33 -11.94 6.63
C LEU A 24 21.43 -10.48 6.16
N LEU A 25 20.29 -9.80 6.13
CA LEU A 25 20.20 -8.37 5.84
C LEU A 25 19.98 -7.62 7.16
N ILE A 26 20.84 -6.65 7.44
CA ILE A 26 20.73 -5.76 8.60
C ILE A 26 20.11 -4.47 8.08
N MET A 27 18.88 -4.19 8.50
CA MET A 27 18.11 -3.02 8.09
C MET A 27 17.80 -2.17 9.33
N GLU A 28 17.36 -0.95 9.10
CA GLU A 28 16.78 -0.14 10.17
C GLU A 28 15.53 -0.81 10.77
N TYR A 29 15.36 -0.64 12.08
CA TYR A 29 14.21 -1.17 12.80
C TYR A 29 13.11 -0.12 12.90
N MET A 30 11.86 -0.52 12.61
CA MET A 30 10.68 0.34 12.60
C MET A 30 9.76 -0.09 13.75
N GLU A 31 9.63 0.74 14.78
CA GLU A 31 9.15 0.34 16.11
C GLU A 31 7.69 -0.12 16.13
N ARG A 32 6.86 0.34 15.19
CA ARG A 32 5.42 0.01 15.12
C ARG A 32 5.12 -1.14 14.16
N GLY A 33 6.14 -1.75 13.56
CA GLY A 33 5.97 -2.83 12.60
C GLY A 33 5.41 -2.33 11.26
N ASP A 34 4.59 -3.14 10.60
CA ASP A 34 3.97 -2.79 9.32
C ASP A 34 2.63 -2.04 9.48
N LEU A 35 2.24 -1.32 8.43
CA LEU A 35 1.03 -0.50 8.42
C LEU A 35 -0.24 -1.33 8.64
N GLN A 36 -0.28 -2.58 8.16
CA GLN A 36 -1.45 -3.44 8.39
C GLN A 36 -1.63 -3.74 9.87
N HIS A 37 -0.54 -4.05 10.57
CA HIS A 37 -0.56 -4.25 12.02
C HIS A 37 -1.04 -2.99 12.75
N VAL A 38 -0.53 -1.81 12.38
CA VAL A 38 -0.94 -0.53 12.97
C VAL A 38 -2.45 -0.31 12.79
N LEU A 39 -3.00 -0.55 11.60
CA LEU A 39 -4.43 -0.37 11.32
C LEU A 39 -5.30 -1.33 12.15
N GLN A 40 -4.90 -2.61 12.24
CA GLN A 40 -5.63 -3.62 13.03
C GLN A 40 -5.66 -3.28 14.53
N CYS A 41 -4.56 -2.80 15.10
CA CYS A 41 -4.52 -2.37 16.49
C CYS A 41 -5.46 -1.19 16.77
N GLN A 42 -5.63 -0.28 15.82
CA GLN A 42 -6.54 0.87 15.98
C GLN A 42 -8.01 0.47 15.90
N ASN A 43 -8.38 -0.45 15.00
CA ASN A 43 -9.76 -0.96 14.92
C ASN A 43 -10.13 -1.75 16.18
N GLY A 44 -9.24 -2.62 16.68
CA GLY A 44 -9.47 -3.36 17.93
C GLY A 44 -9.57 -2.47 19.18
N ALA A 45 -8.91 -1.30 19.19
CA ALA A 45 -9.05 -0.32 20.27
C ALA A 45 -10.43 0.35 20.25
N LYS A 46 -10.98 0.67 19.08
CA LYS A 46 -12.33 1.24 18.93
C LYS A 46 -13.43 0.33 19.48
N ASP A 47 -13.27 -0.99 19.32
CA ASP A 47 -14.21 -1.98 19.86
C ASP A 47 -14.12 -2.14 21.39
N ALA A 48 -12.97 -1.79 22.00
CA ALA A 48 -12.69 -1.96 23.42
C ALA A 48 -12.90 -0.69 24.28
N SER A 49 -12.89 0.51 23.68
CA SER A 49 -12.94 1.78 24.42
C SER A 49 -14.29 2.52 24.27
N SER A 50 -15.30 2.07 25.01
CA SER A 50 -16.46 2.89 25.42
C SER A 50 -16.13 3.74 26.66
N GLY A 51 -14.90 4.24 26.76
CA GLY A 51 -14.39 4.93 27.94
C GLY A 51 -13.23 5.87 27.59
N ASN A 52 -13.51 7.17 27.73
CA ASN A 52 -12.59 8.32 27.70
C ASN A 52 -11.11 7.97 27.89
N ASN A 53 -10.31 8.17 26.84
CA ASN A 53 -8.94 8.65 26.97
C ASN A 53 -8.55 9.42 25.70
N SER A 54 -8.09 10.65 25.91
CA SER A 54 -7.58 11.61 24.93
C SER A 54 -6.23 11.17 24.34
N ILE A 55 -6.21 10.01 23.69
CA ILE A 55 -5.12 9.62 22.81
C ILE A 55 -5.42 10.24 21.45
N ASP A 56 -4.50 11.02 20.89
CA ASP A 56 -4.62 11.61 19.55
C ASP A 56 -5.20 10.56 18.58
N GLU A 57 -6.45 10.76 18.16
CA GLU A 57 -7.16 9.79 17.36
C GLU A 57 -6.40 9.57 16.05
N PHE A 58 -6.12 8.30 15.71
CA PHE A 58 -5.47 7.92 14.47
C PHE A 58 -6.41 8.25 13.30
N SER A 59 -6.27 9.45 12.74
CA SER A 59 -7.20 10.05 11.78
C SER A 59 -6.46 10.61 10.57
N TRP A 60 -7.22 11.06 9.56
CA TRP A 60 -6.66 11.75 8.39
C TRP A 60 -5.97 13.07 8.76
N ALA A 61 -6.55 13.83 9.70
CA ALA A 61 -5.98 15.10 10.13
C ALA A 61 -4.67 14.95 10.92
N SER A 62 -4.42 13.79 11.54
CA SER A 62 -3.24 13.57 12.38
C SER A 62 -2.17 12.72 11.69
N HIS A 63 -2.44 11.44 11.44
CA HIS A 63 -1.42 10.45 11.10
C HIS A 63 -1.56 9.90 9.67
N LYS A 64 -2.80 9.60 9.22
CA LYS A 64 -3.01 8.87 7.96
C LYS A 64 -2.53 9.69 6.75
N ALA A 65 -2.75 11.01 6.74
CA ALA A 65 -2.28 11.86 5.65
C ALA A 65 -0.76 11.97 5.60
N LYS A 66 -0.07 12.03 6.76
CA LYS A 66 1.39 11.97 6.82
C LYS A 66 1.92 10.66 6.26
N ILE A 67 1.34 9.53 6.65
CA ILE A 67 1.72 8.20 6.15
C ILE A 67 1.52 8.11 4.63
N ALA A 68 0.36 8.55 4.12
CA ALA A 68 0.07 8.58 2.69
C ALA A 68 1.09 9.42 1.90
N ARG A 69 1.47 10.59 2.43
CA ARG A 69 2.50 11.46 1.86
C ARG A 69 3.87 10.78 1.87
N ASP A 70 4.27 10.18 2.98
CA ASP A 70 5.56 9.50 3.13
C ASP A 70 5.69 8.32 2.15
N ILE A 71 4.63 7.51 1.99
CA ILE A 71 4.56 6.43 0.98
C ILE A 71 4.73 7.01 -0.44
N SER A 72 4.00 8.09 -0.76
CA SER A 72 4.05 8.75 -2.07
C SER A 72 5.43 9.34 -2.38
N CYS A 73 6.10 9.88 -1.37
CA CYS A 73 7.48 10.37 -1.44
C CYS A 73 8.46 9.24 -1.77
N GLY A 74 8.34 8.10 -1.07
CA GLY A 74 9.14 6.90 -1.35
C GLY A 74 8.94 6.38 -2.78
N LEU A 75 7.69 6.31 -3.26
CA LEU A 75 7.39 5.90 -4.64
C LEU A 75 7.93 6.88 -5.66
N GLN A 76 7.76 8.19 -5.45
CA GLN A 76 8.30 9.21 -6.35
C GLN A 76 9.82 9.06 -6.48
N TYR A 77 10.53 8.86 -5.36
CA TYR A 77 11.96 8.62 -5.39
C TYR A 77 12.30 7.40 -6.26
N LEU A 78 11.69 6.24 -6.01
CA LEU A 78 11.93 5.03 -6.81
C LEU A 78 11.65 5.24 -8.31
N HIS A 79 10.54 5.92 -8.63
CA HIS A 79 10.11 6.21 -10.00
C HIS A 79 11.00 7.25 -10.71
N SER A 80 11.73 8.07 -9.95
CA SER A 80 12.64 9.10 -10.48
C SER A 80 14.03 8.56 -10.87
N LEU A 81 14.39 7.36 -10.42
CA LEU A 81 15.69 6.75 -10.67
C LEU A 81 15.88 6.38 -12.14
N LYS A 82 17.15 6.22 -12.54
CA LYS A 82 17.54 5.80 -13.89
C LYS A 82 18.48 4.59 -13.80
N PRO A 83 18.04 3.37 -14.19
CA PRO A 83 16.70 3.02 -14.68
C PRO A 83 15.62 3.17 -13.59
N ILE A 84 14.36 3.33 -14.02
CA ILE A 84 13.19 3.42 -13.13
C ILE A 84 13.10 2.15 -12.27
N VAL A 85 12.90 2.33 -10.96
CA VAL A 85 12.66 1.23 -10.03
C VAL A 85 11.16 1.15 -9.75
N VAL A 86 10.55 0.03 -10.11
CA VAL A 86 9.14 -0.28 -9.80
C VAL A 86 9.09 -1.14 -8.54
N HIS A 87 8.23 -0.80 -7.59
CA HIS A 87 8.10 -1.51 -6.31
C HIS A 87 7.55 -2.94 -6.50
N ARG A 88 6.46 -3.07 -7.28
CA ARG A 88 5.80 -4.33 -7.72
C ARG A 88 5.04 -5.13 -6.66
N ASP A 89 5.26 -4.86 -5.38
CA ASP A 89 4.56 -5.50 -4.26
C ASP A 89 4.17 -4.47 -3.20
N LEU A 90 3.67 -3.30 -3.60
CA LEU A 90 3.21 -2.30 -2.64
C LEU A 90 1.89 -2.76 -2.01
N LYS A 91 1.87 -2.82 -0.67
CA LYS A 91 0.73 -3.17 0.17
C LYS A 91 1.00 -2.70 1.59
N SER A 92 -0.03 -2.62 2.43
CA SER A 92 0.11 -2.23 3.85
C SER A 92 1.18 -3.03 4.61
N LYS A 93 1.35 -4.32 4.33
CA LYS A 93 2.41 -5.16 4.94
C LYS A 93 3.84 -4.76 4.57
N ASN A 94 4.03 -4.08 3.44
CA ASN A 94 5.35 -3.66 2.95
C ASN A 94 5.59 -2.15 3.17
N VAL A 95 4.79 -1.54 4.05
CA VAL A 95 5.00 -0.18 4.54
C VAL A 95 5.29 -0.29 6.03
N LEU A 96 6.52 0.00 6.43
CA LEU A 96 6.93 -0.06 7.83
C LEU A 96 6.77 1.32 8.50
N ILE A 97 6.36 1.31 9.77
CA ILE A 97 5.99 2.50 10.52
C ILE A 97 6.91 2.67 11.75
N GLY A 98 7.53 3.84 11.85
CA GLY A 98 8.40 4.18 12.97
C GLY A 98 7.63 4.77 14.16
N ASP A 99 8.32 5.03 15.26
CA ASP A 99 7.69 5.51 16.50
C ASP A 99 6.90 6.82 16.30
N LYS A 100 7.35 7.73 15.43
CA LYS A 100 6.66 9.00 15.14
C LYS A 100 5.73 8.91 13.93
N TYR A 101 5.30 7.70 13.56
CA TYR A 101 4.45 7.43 12.40
C TYR A 101 5.06 7.91 11.06
N GLU A 102 6.38 7.95 10.96
CA GLU A 102 7.07 8.01 9.67
C GLU A 102 6.91 6.67 8.95
N ALA A 103 6.62 6.74 7.64
CA ALA A 103 6.43 5.56 6.82
C ALA A 103 7.62 5.34 5.88
N LYS A 104 8.04 4.07 5.75
CA LYS A 104 9.09 3.64 4.83
C LYS A 104 8.67 2.42 4.01
N LEU A 105 8.97 2.46 2.72
CA LEU A 105 8.73 1.33 1.81
C LEU A 105 9.77 0.22 2.05
N SER A 106 9.30 -1.02 2.22
CA SER A 106 10.11 -2.23 2.32
C SER A 106 9.83 -3.21 1.17
N ASP A 107 10.64 -4.27 1.06
CA ASP A 107 10.35 -5.44 0.20
C ASP A 107 10.10 -5.15 -1.29
N PHE A 108 10.70 -4.07 -1.80
CA PHE A 108 10.66 -3.73 -3.23
C PHE A 108 11.62 -4.59 -4.06
N GLY A 109 11.20 -4.93 -5.28
CA GLY A 109 12.13 -5.29 -6.36
C GLY A 109 12.71 -6.71 -6.42
N VAL A 110 12.37 -7.65 -5.53
CA VAL A 110 12.91 -9.04 -5.61
C VAL A 110 11.85 -10.12 -5.83
N SER A 111 10.62 -9.93 -5.35
CA SER A 111 9.62 -11.00 -5.29
C SER A 111 9.07 -11.44 -6.66
N ARG A 112 8.71 -10.51 -7.57
CA ARG A 112 8.00 -10.89 -8.82
C ARG A 112 8.87 -11.26 -10.01
N MET A 113 10.18 -11.00 -10.00
CA MET A 113 11.05 -11.49 -11.08
C MET A 113 11.17 -13.03 -11.05
N ARG A 114 10.84 -13.65 -9.91
CA ARG A 114 10.88 -15.12 -9.69
C ARG A 114 9.50 -15.80 -9.72
N ARG A 115 8.39 -15.05 -9.68
CA ARG A 115 7.02 -15.60 -9.67
C ARG A 115 6.47 -15.95 -11.06
N GLY A 116 7.31 -16.46 -11.95
CA GLY A 116 6.84 -17.12 -13.17
C GLY A 116 6.19 -18.49 -12.88
N ASP A 117 6.46 -19.08 -11.71
CA ASP A 117 6.17 -20.50 -11.42
C ASP A 117 5.38 -20.75 -10.11
N GLU A 118 4.97 -19.74 -9.35
CA GLU A 118 4.23 -19.98 -8.10
C GLU A 118 2.71 -20.05 -8.35
N THR A 119 2.16 -21.23 -8.05
CA THR A 119 0.75 -21.60 -8.15
C THR A 119 -0.20 -20.54 -7.57
N MET A 120 -1.25 -20.23 -8.36
CA MET A 120 -2.33 -19.25 -8.11
C MET A 120 -2.99 -19.34 -6.71
N THR A 121 -2.86 -20.45 -6.01
CA THR A 121 -3.57 -20.76 -4.75
C THR A 121 -2.94 -20.15 -3.49
N SER A 122 -1.63 -19.91 -3.44
CA SER A 122 -0.95 -19.36 -2.25
C SER A 122 -0.84 -17.83 -2.26
N GLY A 123 -1.05 -17.20 -3.42
CA GLY A 123 -0.89 -15.75 -3.64
C GLY A 123 -2.17 -14.92 -3.54
N VAL A 124 -3.33 -15.56 -3.37
CA VAL A 124 -4.66 -14.94 -3.47
C VAL A 124 -4.82 -13.77 -2.49
N GLY A 125 -4.34 -13.92 -1.24
CA GLY A 125 -4.41 -12.86 -0.23
C GLY A 125 -3.48 -11.67 -0.44
N THR A 126 -2.56 -11.72 -1.42
CA THR A 126 -1.71 -10.57 -1.82
C THR A 126 -2.19 -9.95 -3.14
N ALA A 127 -3.12 -10.61 -3.85
CA ALA A 127 -3.54 -10.19 -5.18
C ALA A 127 -4.40 -8.92 -5.19
N TYR A 128 -5.00 -8.54 -4.06
CA TYR A 128 -5.91 -7.39 -3.97
C TYR A 128 -5.26 -6.03 -4.20
N TRP A 129 -3.93 -5.92 -4.06
CA TRP A 129 -3.17 -4.70 -4.36
C TRP A 129 -2.66 -4.66 -5.80
N ILE A 130 -2.80 -5.76 -6.54
CA ILE A 130 -2.24 -5.88 -7.88
C ILE A 130 -3.15 -5.16 -8.87
N ALA A 131 -2.55 -4.32 -9.71
CA ALA A 131 -3.28 -3.59 -10.73
C ALA A 131 -3.95 -4.51 -11.77
N PRO A 132 -5.12 -4.14 -12.33
CA PRO A 132 -5.89 -4.96 -13.27
C PRO A 132 -5.09 -5.46 -14.47
N GLU A 133 -4.26 -4.58 -15.06
CA GLU A 133 -3.43 -4.93 -16.21
C GLU A 133 -2.35 -5.96 -15.86
N VAL A 134 -1.90 -5.97 -14.60
CA VAL A 134 -0.90 -6.93 -14.12
C VAL A 134 -1.56 -8.27 -13.81
N LEU A 135 -2.79 -8.27 -13.29
CA LEU A 135 -3.60 -9.49 -13.12
C LEU A 135 -3.94 -10.14 -14.46
N ALA A 136 -4.19 -9.32 -15.49
CA ALA A 136 -4.45 -9.77 -16.86
C ALA A 136 -3.19 -10.25 -17.61
N GLY A 137 -2.00 -10.15 -17.01
CA GLY A 137 -0.73 -10.57 -17.63
C GLY A 137 -0.21 -9.61 -18.71
N HIS A 138 -0.72 -8.37 -18.76
CA HIS A 138 -0.21 -7.35 -19.67
C HIS A 138 1.12 -6.75 -19.20
N LYS A 139 1.75 -5.97 -20.08
CA LYS A 139 2.92 -5.17 -19.69
C LYS A 139 2.51 -4.17 -18.62
N TYR A 140 3.36 -4.06 -17.60
CA TYR A 140 3.16 -3.15 -16.49
C TYR A 140 4.31 -2.15 -16.39
N SER A 141 4.01 -1.01 -15.79
CA SER A 141 4.96 0.09 -15.56
C SER A 141 4.89 0.53 -14.10
N GLU A 142 5.53 1.65 -13.77
CA GLU A 142 5.40 2.32 -12.47
C GLU A 142 3.95 2.68 -12.13
N LYS A 143 3.06 2.75 -13.13
CA LYS A 143 1.60 2.94 -12.95
C LYS A 143 0.92 1.80 -12.19
N ALA A 144 1.52 0.61 -12.16
CA ALA A 144 1.02 -0.48 -11.32
C ALA A 144 1.18 -0.15 -9.83
N ASP A 145 2.29 0.48 -9.43
CA ASP A 145 2.49 0.91 -8.03
C ASP A 145 1.49 2.02 -7.64
N ILE A 146 1.09 2.86 -8.59
CA ILE A 146 0.08 3.91 -8.34
C ILE A 146 -1.30 3.31 -8.05
N TYR A 147 -1.66 2.23 -8.75
CA TYR A 147 -2.88 1.49 -8.41
C TYR A 147 -2.79 0.89 -7.00
N SER A 148 -1.67 0.22 -6.69
CA SER A 148 -1.44 -0.35 -5.36
C SER A 148 -1.48 0.72 -4.26
N LEU A 149 -0.98 1.94 -4.53
CA LEU A 149 -1.10 3.09 -3.63
C LEU A 149 -2.58 3.45 -3.40
N GLY A 150 -3.41 3.49 -4.44
CA GLY A 150 -4.85 3.71 -4.31
C GLY A 150 -5.53 2.69 -3.39
N VAL A 151 -5.12 1.42 -3.47
CA VAL A 151 -5.60 0.36 -2.56
C VAL A 151 -5.13 0.62 -1.12
N VAL A 152 -3.86 1.00 -0.91
CA VAL A 152 -3.32 1.34 0.43
C VAL A 152 -4.01 2.58 1.02
N LEU A 153 -4.42 3.56 0.21
CA LEU A 153 -5.21 4.71 0.69
C LEU A 153 -6.59 4.27 1.20
N ALA A 154 -7.23 3.28 0.55
CA ALA A 154 -8.48 2.69 1.03
C ALA A 154 -8.29 1.93 2.35
N GLU A 155 -7.18 1.21 2.51
CA GLU A 155 -6.85 0.57 3.79
C GLU A 155 -6.57 1.58 4.90
N LEU A 156 -5.83 2.66 4.60
CA LEU A 156 -5.61 3.74 5.55
C LEU A 156 -6.93 4.33 6.01
N ASP A 157 -7.88 4.51 5.10
CA ASP A 157 -9.19 5.05 5.41
C ASP A 157 -10.02 4.11 6.29
N THR A 158 -10.24 2.89 5.82
CA THR A 158 -11.15 1.91 6.43
C THR A 158 -10.56 1.21 7.66
N GLY A 159 -9.22 1.11 7.73
CA GLY A 159 -8.53 0.25 8.70
C GLY A 159 -8.66 -1.24 8.41
N GLU A 160 -9.31 -1.62 7.31
CA GLU A 160 -9.66 -2.99 6.95
C GLU A 160 -8.84 -3.47 5.75
N LEU A 161 -8.85 -4.80 5.52
CA LEU A 161 -8.28 -5.36 4.30
C LEU A 161 -9.06 -4.90 3.07
N PRO A 162 -8.42 -4.79 1.88
CA PRO A 162 -9.13 -4.44 0.66
C PRO A 162 -10.28 -5.43 0.39
N PHE A 163 -11.42 -4.89 -0.04
CA PHE A 163 -12.62 -5.66 -0.35
C PHE A 163 -13.22 -6.43 0.85
N PHE A 164 -12.97 -6.00 2.10
CA PHE A 164 -13.53 -6.62 3.31
C PHE A 164 -15.07 -6.69 3.31
N ASP A 165 -15.72 -5.76 2.63
CA ASP A 165 -17.15 -5.58 2.48
C ASP A 165 -17.72 -6.19 1.18
N ALA A 166 -16.90 -6.81 0.34
CA ALA A 166 -17.38 -7.48 -0.87
C ALA A 166 -18.29 -8.66 -0.52
N ARG A 167 -19.52 -8.62 -1.00
CA ARG A 167 -20.56 -9.66 -0.80
C ARG A 167 -21.17 -10.09 -2.11
N THR A 168 -21.58 -11.36 -2.20
CA THR A 168 -22.41 -11.85 -3.30
C THR A 168 -23.82 -11.24 -3.23
N SER A 169 -24.61 -11.42 -4.28
CA SER A 169 -26.03 -11.00 -4.30
C SER A 169 -26.85 -11.58 -3.15
N ASP A 170 -26.46 -12.75 -2.63
CA ASP A 170 -27.11 -13.45 -1.53
C ASP A 170 -26.62 -12.97 -0.14
N GLY A 171 -25.64 -12.07 -0.09
CA GLY A 171 -25.07 -11.51 1.14
C GLY A 171 -23.90 -12.30 1.71
N ASP A 172 -23.45 -13.37 1.04
CA ASP A 172 -22.31 -14.18 1.46
C ASP A 172 -20.97 -13.49 1.15
N LYS A 173 -19.92 -13.87 1.88
CA LYS A 173 -18.55 -13.40 1.59
C LYS A 173 -18.15 -13.83 0.18
N MET A 174 -17.76 -12.86 -0.64
CA MET A 174 -17.33 -13.14 -2.00
C MET A 174 -15.98 -13.86 -2.03
N GLU A 175 -15.87 -14.89 -2.87
CA GLU A 175 -14.60 -15.59 -3.08
C GLU A 175 -13.59 -14.69 -3.78
N ALA A 176 -12.33 -14.83 -3.39
CA ALA A 176 -11.26 -13.97 -3.88
C ALA A 176 -11.08 -14.02 -5.41
N ILE A 177 -11.26 -15.18 -6.04
CA ILE A 177 -11.17 -15.28 -7.50
C ILE A 177 -12.25 -14.46 -8.21
N HIS A 178 -13.44 -14.38 -7.61
CA HIS A 178 -14.55 -13.59 -8.13
C HIS A 178 -14.26 -12.09 -7.95
N ILE A 179 -13.77 -11.68 -6.76
CA ILE A 179 -13.31 -10.31 -6.50
C ILE A 179 -12.28 -9.88 -7.55
N LEU A 180 -11.24 -10.68 -7.77
CA LEU A 180 -10.19 -10.38 -8.75
C LEU A 180 -10.73 -10.29 -10.17
N SER A 181 -11.69 -11.14 -10.54
CA SER A 181 -12.36 -11.05 -11.85
C SER A 181 -13.09 -9.72 -12.04
N LEU A 182 -13.82 -9.26 -11.02
CA LEU A 182 -14.54 -7.98 -11.07
C LEU A 182 -13.58 -6.78 -11.08
N VAL A 183 -12.44 -6.88 -10.40
CA VAL A 183 -11.37 -5.87 -10.46
C VAL A 183 -10.80 -5.78 -11.88
N VAL A 184 -10.56 -6.92 -12.54
CA VAL A 184 -10.06 -6.96 -13.92
C VAL A 184 -11.07 -6.39 -14.92
N SER A 185 -12.38 -6.62 -14.73
CA SER A 185 -13.42 -6.01 -15.57
C SER A 185 -13.65 -4.53 -15.26
N GLY A 186 -13.09 -4.01 -14.16
CA GLY A 186 -13.29 -2.63 -13.70
C GLY A 186 -14.64 -2.40 -13.00
N GLU A 187 -15.36 -3.47 -12.67
CA GLU A 187 -16.67 -3.43 -12.01
C GLU A 187 -16.56 -3.29 -10.49
N LEU A 188 -15.40 -3.60 -9.91
CA LEU A 188 -15.16 -3.52 -8.47
C LEU A 188 -13.90 -2.72 -8.14
N GLN A 189 -14.02 -1.85 -7.15
CA GLN A 189 -12.92 -1.08 -6.56
C GLN A 189 -13.03 -1.14 -5.03
N PRO A 190 -11.93 -0.94 -4.29
CA PRO A 190 -11.96 -0.81 -2.83
C PRO A 190 -12.94 0.27 -2.36
N SER A 191 -13.61 0.02 -1.24
CA SER A 191 -14.52 0.97 -0.61
C SER A 191 -13.79 1.94 0.31
N PHE A 192 -14.47 3.05 0.60
CA PHE A 192 -14.03 4.09 1.52
C PHE A 192 -15.17 4.38 2.51
N THR A 193 -14.81 4.77 3.72
CA THR A 193 -15.74 5.22 4.76
C THR A 193 -16.38 6.56 4.39
N LEU A 194 -17.49 6.88 5.06
CA LEU A 194 -18.16 8.17 4.90
C LEU A 194 -17.32 9.34 5.46
N ASP A 195 -16.46 9.05 6.44
CA ASP A 195 -15.59 10.02 7.11
C ASP A 195 -14.29 10.30 6.32
N CYS A 196 -14.08 9.60 5.21
CA CYS A 196 -12.94 9.85 4.32
C CYS A 196 -13.00 11.27 3.76
N PRO A 197 -11.95 12.09 3.91
CA PRO A 197 -11.89 13.41 3.30
C PRO A 197 -12.14 13.32 1.79
N GLU A 198 -13.04 14.14 1.27
CA GLU A 198 -13.52 14.01 -0.11
C GLU A 198 -12.39 14.09 -1.13
N ASP A 199 -11.41 14.97 -0.91
CA ASP A 199 -10.27 15.13 -1.81
C ASP A 199 -9.30 13.93 -1.78
N VAL A 200 -9.12 13.31 -0.61
CA VAL A 200 -8.34 12.06 -0.48
C VAL A 200 -9.05 10.93 -1.21
N ARG A 201 -10.36 10.80 -1.03
CA ARG A 201 -11.18 9.80 -1.74
C ARG A 201 -11.09 9.99 -3.26
N LYS A 202 -11.23 11.23 -3.74
CA LYS A 202 -11.07 11.56 -5.18
C LYS A 202 -9.70 11.15 -5.69
N LEU A 203 -8.63 11.52 -4.98
CA LEU A 203 -7.27 11.17 -5.36
C LEU A 203 -7.08 9.65 -5.44
N ALA A 204 -7.55 8.91 -4.45
CA ALA A 204 -7.47 7.45 -4.42
C ALA A 204 -8.24 6.80 -5.58
N LEU A 205 -9.43 7.30 -5.92
CA LEU A 205 -10.22 6.81 -7.06
C LEU A 205 -9.51 7.05 -8.41
N VAL A 206 -8.80 8.17 -8.58
CA VAL A 206 -8.00 8.41 -9.79
C VAL A 206 -6.81 7.45 -9.85
N CYS A 207 -6.17 7.13 -8.71
CA CYS A 207 -5.14 6.10 -8.62
C CYS A 207 -5.66 4.70 -8.98
N LEU A 208 -6.92 4.39 -8.61
CA LEU A 208 -7.59 3.10 -8.86
C LEU A 208 -8.17 2.96 -10.28
N ASN A 209 -7.88 3.90 -11.20
CA ASN A 209 -8.41 3.82 -12.55
C ASN A 209 -7.97 2.51 -13.27
N PRO A 210 -8.88 1.76 -13.91
CA PRO A 210 -8.52 0.54 -14.63
C PRO A 210 -7.50 0.78 -15.75
N ASN A 211 -7.55 1.95 -16.39
CA ASN A 211 -6.57 2.34 -17.40
C ASN A 211 -5.30 2.91 -16.74
N PRO A 212 -4.12 2.29 -16.90
CA PRO A 212 -2.87 2.76 -16.29
C PRO A 212 -2.46 4.16 -16.76
N ASP A 213 -2.78 4.55 -18.00
CA ASP A 213 -2.42 5.86 -18.55
C ASP A 213 -3.25 7.01 -17.96
N SER A 214 -4.43 6.69 -17.42
CA SER A 214 -5.30 7.65 -16.73
C SER A 214 -4.91 7.88 -15.27
N ARG A 215 -4.01 7.07 -14.71
CA ARG A 215 -3.52 7.23 -13.34
C ARG A 215 -2.50 8.38 -13.28
N PRO A 216 -2.40 9.12 -12.16
CA PRO A 216 -1.38 10.15 -11.98
C PRO A 216 0.04 9.54 -11.92
N SER A 217 1.07 10.38 -11.94
CA SER A 217 2.41 9.95 -11.53
C SER A 217 2.55 10.02 -10.00
N ALA A 218 3.51 9.29 -9.41
CA ALA A 218 3.77 9.39 -7.96
C ALA A 218 4.04 10.84 -7.51
N LYS A 219 4.71 11.63 -8.36
CA LYS A 219 4.90 13.06 -8.12
C LYS A 219 3.58 13.83 -8.01
N MET A 220 2.66 13.62 -8.95
CA MET A 220 1.36 14.31 -8.93
C MET A 220 0.52 13.92 -7.71
N VAL A 221 0.59 12.66 -7.28
CA VAL A 221 -0.08 12.21 -6.05
C VAL A 221 0.53 12.90 -4.82
N LEU A 222 1.86 12.97 -4.74
CA LEU A 222 2.54 13.66 -3.65
C LEU A 222 2.20 15.16 -3.61
N ASP A 223 2.24 15.84 -4.75
CA ASP A 223 1.92 17.27 -4.84
C ASP A 223 0.49 17.54 -4.36
N GLU A 224 -0.47 16.67 -4.72
CA GLU A 224 -1.85 16.79 -4.24
C GLU A 224 -1.98 16.51 -2.74
N LEU A 225 -1.32 15.48 -2.21
CA LEU A 225 -1.33 15.20 -0.76
C LEU A 225 -0.71 16.35 0.05
N ASN A 226 0.36 16.97 -0.44
CA ASN A 226 0.95 18.13 0.22
C ASN A 226 -0.02 19.32 0.24
N ARG A 227 -0.72 19.57 -0.88
CA ARG A 227 -1.75 20.61 -0.96
C ARG A 227 -2.87 20.39 0.07
N LEU A 228 -3.25 19.13 0.31
CA LEU A 228 -4.28 18.76 1.29
C LEU A 228 -3.79 18.84 2.75
N LEU A 229 -2.48 18.80 2.98
CA LEU A 229 -1.87 18.91 4.32
C LEU A 229 -1.56 20.36 4.73
N GLU A 230 -1.44 21.26 3.75
CA GLU A 230 -1.10 22.68 3.96
C GLU A 230 -2.33 23.60 4.03
N GLY A 231 -3.49 23.14 3.57
CA GLY A 231 -4.77 23.88 3.56
C GLY A 231 -5.67 23.52 4.73
#